data_AF-A0A9D5PF44-F1
#
_entry.id   AF-A0A9D5PF44-F1
#
_cell.length_a   1.000
_cell.length_b   1.000
_cell.length_c   1.000
_cell.angle_alpha   90.00
_cell.angle_beta   90.00
_cell.angle_gamma   90.00
#
_symmetry.space_group_name_H-M   'P 1'
#
loop_
_entity.id
_entity.type
_entity.pdbx_description
1 polymer ?
#
loop_
_entity_poly.entity_id
_entity_poly.type
_entity_poly.pdbx_seq_one_letter_code
_entity_poly.pdbx_strand_id
1 'polypeptide(L)'
;MGKTALWAGACDERFKLVISNNSGCLGAAPSRRDFGERLGHLSFIQRFWFVDTLCQYAFREEFLPVEQHQLLALIAPRSLYVASSSEDWGADPCGEFLSAQAASTAWKLYGLQGIADQKMPPLNQSVGDRVRYHIKAGGHSITAVDWQHYYDCADALWKTQKK
;
A
#
# COMPACT_ATOMS: atom_id res chain seq x y z
N MET A 1 10.33 2.03 3.33
CA MET A 1 10.15 3.49 3.15
C MET A 1 8.71 3.89 2.76
N GLY A 2 7.74 2.97 2.61
CA GLY A 2 6.38 3.33 2.16
C GLY A 2 5.41 3.89 3.22
N LYS A 3 5.57 3.57 4.51
CA LYS A 3 4.65 3.98 5.59
C LYS A 3 4.41 5.51 5.63
N THR A 4 5.49 6.28 5.71
CA THR A 4 5.43 7.75 5.74
C THR A 4 4.90 8.34 4.43
N ALA A 5 5.24 7.75 3.29
CA ALA A 5 4.76 8.22 1.99
C ALA A 5 3.24 8.06 1.86
N LEU A 6 2.69 6.94 2.33
CA LEU A 6 1.24 6.73 2.40
C LEU A 6 0.56 7.78 3.28
N TRP A 7 1.09 8.02 4.49
CA TRP A 7 0.51 9.00 5.40
C TRP A 7 0.58 10.43 4.83
N ALA A 8 1.72 10.83 4.27
CA ALA A 8 1.87 12.12 3.60
C ALA A 8 0.89 12.27 2.43
N GLY A 9 0.76 11.21 1.61
CA GLY A 9 -0.19 11.16 0.50
C GLY A 9 -1.64 11.29 0.97
N ALA A 10 -2.02 10.64 2.07
CA ALA A 10 -3.35 10.73 2.63
C ALA A 10 -3.67 12.11 3.25
N CYS A 11 -2.70 12.73 3.93
CA CYS A 11 -2.88 14.03 4.57
C CYS A 11 -2.77 15.23 3.62
N ASP A 12 -2.08 15.08 2.50
CA ASP A 12 -1.80 16.17 1.56
C ASP A 12 -2.25 15.81 0.14
N GLU A 13 -3.36 16.42 -0.26
CA GLU A 13 -3.99 16.19 -1.55
C GLU A 13 -3.20 16.75 -2.74
N ARG A 14 -2.14 17.55 -2.50
CA ARG A 14 -1.29 18.09 -3.57
C ARG A 14 -0.48 17.00 -4.29
N PHE A 15 -0.23 15.86 -3.64
CA PHE A 15 0.49 14.73 -4.24
C PHE A 15 -0.39 14.00 -5.25
N LYS A 16 -0.09 14.12 -6.55
CA LYS A 16 -0.85 13.44 -7.63
C LYS A 16 -0.65 11.91 -7.70
N LEU A 17 0.49 11.42 -7.22
CA LEU A 17 0.87 10.01 -7.21
C LEU A 17 1.52 9.68 -5.87
N VAL A 18 1.08 8.58 -5.25
CA VAL A 18 1.63 8.05 -4.01
C VAL A 18 2.14 6.64 -4.28
N ILE A 19 3.40 6.36 -3.92
CA ILE A 19 4.03 5.05 -4.12
C ILE A 19 4.42 4.47 -2.77
N SER A 20 3.92 3.28 -2.49
CA SER A 20 4.23 2.50 -1.30
C SER A 20 4.99 1.25 -1.71
N ASN A 21 6.31 1.23 -1.44
CA ASN A 21 7.15 0.07 -1.70
C ASN A 21 7.46 -0.66 -0.39
N ASN A 22 7.02 -1.91 -0.28
CA ASN A 22 7.26 -2.82 0.84
C ASN A 22 7.01 -2.13 2.19
N SER A 23 5.81 -1.60 2.35
CA SER A 23 5.48 -0.78 3.52
C SER A 23 5.07 -1.62 4.72
N GLY A 24 4.49 -2.79 4.49
CA GLY A 24 4.16 -3.77 5.51
C GLY A 24 3.13 -3.29 6.53
N CYS A 25 3.24 -3.85 7.73
CA CYS A 25 2.38 -3.58 8.89
C CYS A 25 2.27 -2.08 9.16
N LEU A 26 1.06 -1.54 9.42
CA LEU A 26 0.79 -0.10 9.59
C LEU A 26 1.17 0.78 8.39
N GLY A 27 1.52 0.18 7.26
CA GLY A 27 1.65 0.78 5.94
C GLY A 27 0.47 0.36 5.08
N ALA A 28 0.71 -0.51 4.09
CA ALA A 28 -0.32 -1.08 3.22
C ALA A 28 -0.86 -2.43 3.73
N ALA A 29 -0.12 -3.19 4.53
CA ALA A 29 -0.59 -4.50 5.00
C ALA A 29 -1.66 -4.34 6.09
N PRO A 30 -2.80 -5.06 6.00
CA PRO A 30 -3.88 -4.94 6.96
C PRO A 30 -3.44 -5.49 8.32
N SER A 31 -3.64 -4.70 9.38
CA SER A 31 -3.20 -5.01 10.74
C SER A 31 -3.96 -6.21 11.33
N ARG A 32 -5.23 -6.42 10.95
CA ARG A 32 -6.04 -7.57 11.40
C ARG A 32 -5.63 -8.90 10.77
N ARG A 33 -4.73 -8.88 9.77
CA ARG A 33 -4.22 -10.10 9.17
C ARG A 33 -3.02 -10.56 10.00
N ASP A 34 -3.16 -11.72 10.63
CA ASP A 34 -2.14 -12.30 11.49
C ASP A 34 -1.00 -12.94 10.66
N PHE A 35 -0.21 -12.10 9.98
CA PHE A 35 0.90 -12.53 9.12
C PHE A 35 2.04 -11.50 9.14
N GLY A 36 3.29 -11.98 9.24
CA GLY A 36 4.47 -11.13 9.19
C GLY A 36 4.67 -10.26 10.45
N GLU A 37 5.09 -9.01 10.25
CA GLU A 37 5.22 -8.01 11.32
C GLU A 37 3.84 -7.62 11.86
N ARG A 38 3.72 -7.52 13.20
CA ARG A 38 2.47 -7.17 13.88
C ARG A 38 2.60 -5.85 14.61
N LEU A 39 1.45 -5.23 14.90
CA LEU A 39 1.38 -3.98 15.67
C LEU A 39 2.06 -4.15 17.03
N GLY A 40 1.88 -5.32 17.66
CA GLY A 40 2.58 -5.69 18.89
C GLY A 40 4.11 -5.56 18.76
N HIS A 41 4.70 -6.16 17.73
CA HIS A 41 6.16 -6.09 17.48
C HIS A 41 6.64 -4.64 17.30
N LEU A 42 5.91 -3.84 16.53
CA LEU A 42 6.22 -2.43 16.28
C LEU A 42 6.12 -1.57 17.55
N SER A 43 5.13 -1.83 18.39
CA SER A 43 4.89 -1.08 19.63
C SER A 43 6.04 -1.22 20.65
N PHE A 44 6.75 -2.35 20.63
CA PHE A 44 7.91 -2.57 21.51
C PHE A 44 9.22 -2.05 20.92
N ILE A 45 9.43 -2.18 19.61
CA ILE A 45 10.74 -1.94 18.97
C ILE A 45 10.82 -0.52 18.38
N GLN A 46 9.70 0.05 17.94
CA GLN A 46 9.63 1.29 17.17
C GLN A 46 8.58 2.26 17.72
N ARG A 47 8.50 2.33 19.04
CA ARG A 47 7.46 3.11 19.75
C ARG A 47 7.37 4.58 19.32
N PHE A 48 8.48 5.18 18.88
CA PHE A 48 8.52 6.57 18.42
C PHE A 48 7.95 6.80 17.01
N TRP A 49 7.63 5.74 16.25
CA TRP A 49 7.06 5.87 14.89
C TRP A 49 5.57 6.22 14.91
N PHE A 50 4.87 5.87 15.99
CA PHE A 50 3.42 5.99 16.08
C PHE A 50 3.02 6.65 17.40
N VAL A 51 1.77 7.10 17.47
CA VAL A 51 1.19 7.68 18.69
C VAL A 51 1.05 6.60 19.78
N ASP A 52 1.25 6.98 21.05
CA ASP A 52 1.18 6.05 22.18
C ASP A 52 -0.17 5.32 22.32
N THR A 53 -1.27 5.95 21.88
CA THR A 53 -2.61 5.32 21.88
C THR A 53 -2.66 4.06 21.03
N LEU A 54 -1.80 3.92 20.02
CA LEU A 54 -1.75 2.71 19.20
C LEU A 54 -1.32 1.48 20.01
N CYS A 55 -0.50 1.65 21.05
CA CYS A 55 -0.06 0.55 21.91
C CYS A 55 -1.22 -0.16 22.64
N GLN A 56 -2.39 0.47 22.76
CA GLN A 56 -3.58 -0.16 23.35
C GLN A 56 -4.07 -1.38 22.53
N TYR A 57 -3.81 -1.34 21.21
CA TYR A 57 -4.18 -2.38 20.24
C TYR A 57 -3.07 -3.41 20.00
N ALA A 58 -1.96 -3.37 20.75
CA ALA A 58 -0.89 -4.34 20.63
C ALA A 58 -1.43 -5.77 20.89
N PHE A 59 -1.27 -6.64 19.89
CA PHE A 59 -1.83 -8.02 19.88
C PHE A 59 -3.36 -8.07 20.03
N ARG A 60 -4.04 -6.97 19.72
CA ARG A 60 -5.48 -6.76 19.78
C ARG A 60 -5.96 -6.03 18.52
N GLU A 61 -5.35 -6.36 17.38
CA GLU A 61 -5.58 -5.67 16.11
C GLU A 61 -7.04 -5.79 15.63
N GLU A 62 -7.79 -6.81 16.07
CA GLU A 62 -9.23 -6.97 15.81
C GLU A 62 -10.07 -5.80 16.34
N PHE A 63 -9.60 -5.13 17.40
CA PHE A 63 -10.28 -3.98 18.01
C PHE A 63 -9.93 -2.64 17.38
N LEU A 64 -9.03 -2.60 16.39
CA LEU A 64 -8.76 -1.35 15.68
C LEU A 64 -10.08 -0.79 15.12
N PRO A 65 -10.30 0.54 15.16
CA PRO A 65 -11.50 1.14 14.57
C PRO A 65 -11.39 1.27 13.05
N VAL A 66 -10.19 1.16 12.50
CA VAL A 66 -9.88 1.32 11.08
C VAL A 66 -8.92 0.24 10.59
N GLU A 67 -8.67 0.19 9.29
CA GLU A 67 -7.70 -0.69 8.66
C GLU A 67 -6.94 0.00 7.53
N GLN A 68 -5.82 -0.58 7.11
CA GLN A 68 -4.92 0.04 6.13
C GLN A 68 -5.56 0.27 4.75
N HIS A 69 -6.51 -0.55 4.31
CA HIS A 69 -7.25 -0.27 3.07
C HIS A 69 -8.03 1.07 3.13
N GLN A 70 -8.45 1.52 4.32
CA GLN A 70 -9.07 2.83 4.49
C GLN A 70 -8.04 3.95 4.41
N LEU A 71 -6.84 3.76 4.96
CA LEU A 71 -5.72 4.70 4.74
C LEU A 71 -5.41 4.84 3.25
N LEU A 72 -5.33 3.73 2.51
CA LEU A 72 -5.12 3.75 1.07
C LEU A 72 -6.27 4.46 0.34
N ALA A 73 -7.52 4.26 0.78
CA ALA A 73 -8.70 4.90 0.20
C ALA A 73 -8.71 6.43 0.33
N LEU A 74 -8.07 7.00 1.37
CA LEU A 74 -7.93 8.46 1.52
C LEU A 74 -7.12 9.12 0.40
N ILE A 75 -6.40 8.33 -0.41
CA ILE A 75 -5.64 8.83 -1.55
C ILE A 75 -6.55 9.03 -2.78
N ALA A 76 -7.72 8.40 -2.83
CA ALA A 76 -8.67 8.58 -3.93
C ALA A 76 -9.07 10.06 -4.10
N PRO A 77 -9.24 10.56 -5.34
CA PRO A 77 -9.14 9.87 -6.64
C PRO A 77 -7.73 9.87 -7.27
N ARG A 78 -6.69 10.25 -6.51
CA ARG A 78 -5.31 10.39 -7.01
C ARG A 78 -4.69 9.02 -7.30
N SER A 79 -3.53 8.97 -7.95
CA SER A 79 -2.93 7.69 -8.30
C SER A 79 -2.23 7.07 -7.08
N LEU A 80 -2.43 5.78 -6.84
CA LEU A 80 -1.78 5.01 -5.79
C LEU A 80 -1.08 3.80 -6.41
N TYR A 81 0.16 3.58 -6.03
CA TYR A 81 0.93 2.39 -6.38
C TYR A 81 1.38 1.68 -5.12
N VAL A 82 1.08 0.38 -4.99
CA VAL A 82 1.58 -0.48 -3.90
C VAL A 82 2.48 -1.57 -4.49
N ALA A 83 3.64 -1.82 -3.92
CA ALA A 83 4.57 -2.82 -4.41
C ALA A 83 5.11 -3.67 -3.27
N SER A 84 5.35 -4.95 -3.54
CA SER A 84 5.87 -5.91 -2.57
C SER A 84 6.98 -6.78 -3.17
N SER A 85 7.70 -7.51 -2.33
CA SER A 85 8.66 -8.53 -2.76
C SER A 85 8.25 -9.92 -2.29
N SER A 86 8.53 -10.95 -3.08
CA SER A 86 8.12 -12.33 -2.83
C SER A 86 8.70 -12.95 -1.57
N GLU A 87 9.89 -12.52 -1.16
CA GLU A 87 10.59 -13.01 0.04
C GLU A 87 10.54 -11.99 1.19
N ASP A 88 9.67 -10.98 1.10
CA ASP A 88 9.47 -10.01 2.18
C ASP A 88 8.28 -10.40 3.05
N TRP A 89 8.39 -11.57 3.69
CA TRP A 89 7.32 -12.17 4.51
C TRP A 89 6.90 -11.26 5.67
N GLY A 90 7.84 -10.46 6.20
CA GLY A 90 7.56 -9.50 7.27
C GLY A 90 6.59 -8.39 6.85
N ALA A 91 6.56 -8.03 5.56
CA ALA A 91 5.65 -7.01 5.04
C ALA A 91 4.28 -7.56 4.61
N ASP A 92 4.04 -8.87 4.67
CA ASP A 92 2.79 -9.50 4.20
C ASP A 92 2.39 -9.06 2.77
N PRO A 93 3.12 -9.50 1.72
CA PRO A 93 2.82 -9.11 0.33
C PRO A 93 1.38 -9.42 -0.08
N CYS A 94 0.83 -10.53 0.40
CA CYS A 94 -0.58 -10.88 0.16
C CYS A 94 -1.52 -9.87 0.82
N GLY A 95 -1.24 -9.47 2.06
CA GLY A 95 -1.98 -8.42 2.75
C GLY A 95 -1.91 -7.07 2.04
N GLU A 96 -0.71 -6.62 1.62
CA GLU A 96 -0.55 -5.37 0.86
C GLU A 96 -1.40 -5.37 -0.41
N PHE A 97 -1.41 -6.48 -1.16
CA PHE A 97 -2.28 -6.66 -2.32
C PHE A 97 -3.77 -6.58 -1.97
N LEU A 98 -4.21 -7.32 -0.95
CA LEU A 98 -5.62 -7.35 -0.53
C LEU A 98 -6.11 -5.98 -0.07
N SER A 99 -5.28 -5.23 0.66
CA SER A 99 -5.60 -3.86 1.06
C SER A 99 -5.73 -2.93 -0.14
N ALA A 100 -4.81 -2.98 -1.10
CA ALA A 100 -4.87 -2.18 -2.32
C ALA A 100 -6.11 -2.52 -3.17
N GLN A 101 -6.45 -3.81 -3.26
CA GLN A 101 -7.65 -4.28 -3.93
C GLN A 101 -8.93 -3.78 -3.23
N ALA A 102 -9.02 -3.90 -1.91
CA ALA A 102 -10.16 -3.41 -1.15
C ALA A 102 -10.33 -1.88 -1.30
N ALA A 103 -9.22 -1.13 -1.20
CA ALA A 103 -9.19 0.32 -1.36
C ALA A 103 -9.66 0.79 -2.75
N SER A 104 -9.50 -0.05 -3.78
CA SER A 104 -9.91 0.25 -5.16
C SER A 104 -11.41 0.55 -5.28
N THR A 105 -12.24 0.14 -4.32
CA THR A 105 -13.65 0.49 -4.25
C THR A 105 -13.87 2.01 -4.12
N ALA A 106 -12.98 2.73 -3.43
CA ALA A 106 -13.09 4.19 -3.27
C ALA A 106 -12.97 4.93 -4.60
N TRP A 107 -12.13 4.45 -5.54
CA TRP A 107 -11.99 5.04 -6.87
C TRP A 107 -13.25 4.90 -7.73
N LYS A 108 -14.07 3.87 -7.49
CA LYS A 108 -15.34 3.69 -8.21
C LYS A 108 -16.32 4.84 -7.96
N LEU A 109 -16.26 5.47 -6.78
CA LEU A 109 -17.08 6.64 -6.44
C LEU A 109 -16.78 7.85 -7.34
N TYR A 110 -15.58 7.87 -7.95
CA TYR A 110 -15.13 8.93 -8.85
C TYR A 110 -15.18 8.51 -10.33
N GLY A 111 -15.83 7.37 -10.65
CA GLY A 111 -15.85 6.82 -12.01
C GLY A 111 -14.49 6.31 -12.49
N LEU A 112 -13.56 6.05 -11.56
CA LEU A 112 -12.21 5.56 -11.84
C LEU A 112 -12.09 4.08 -11.48
N GLN A 113 -11.10 3.41 -12.07
CA GLN A 113 -10.81 2.00 -11.80
C GLN A 113 -9.52 1.84 -10.99
N GLY A 114 -9.49 0.85 -10.11
CA GLY A 114 -8.29 0.44 -9.38
C GLY A 114 -7.84 -0.96 -9.82
N ILE A 115 -7.58 -1.83 -8.86
CA ILE A 115 -7.33 -3.26 -9.09
C ILE A 115 -8.68 -3.97 -9.21
N ALA A 116 -8.85 -4.80 -10.25
CA ALA A 116 -10.04 -5.62 -10.45
C ALA A 116 -10.17 -6.72 -9.37
N ASP A 117 -11.34 -7.36 -9.29
CA ASP A 117 -11.52 -8.56 -8.45
C ASP A 117 -10.79 -9.74 -9.12
N GLN A 118 -9.52 -9.90 -8.76
CA GLN A 118 -8.61 -10.87 -9.33
C GLN A 118 -7.63 -11.38 -8.28
N LYS A 119 -6.99 -12.51 -8.58
CA LYS A 119 -5.91 -13.04 -7.74
C LYS A 119 -4.66 -12.17 -7.84
N MET A 120 -3.79 -12.28 -6.83
CA MET A 120 -2.48 -11.62 -6.82
C MET A 120 -1.72 -11.93 -8.14
N PRO A 121 -1.07 -10.93 -8.76
CA PRO A 121 -0.43 -11.13 -10.05
C PRO A 121 0.80 -12.03 -9.96
N PRO A 122 1.25 -12.60 -11.09
CA PRO A 122 2.57 -13.21 -11.21
C PRO A 122 3.70 -12.22 -10.91
N LEU A 123 4.89 -12.74 -10.63
CA LEU A 123 6.07 -11.91 -10.36
C LEU A 123 6.39 -10.97 -11.52
N ASN A 124 6.78 -9.74 -11.18
CA ASN A 124 7.16 -8.65 -12.09
C ASN A 124 6.06 -8.24 -13.09
N GLN A 125 4.80 -8.52 -12.77
CA GLN A 125 3.64 -8.05 -13.54
C GLN A 125 2.85 -7.03 -12.73
N SER A 126 2.73 -5.82 -13.25
CA SER A 126 1.88 -4.78 -12.69
C SER A 126 0.43 -4.99 -13.12
N VAL A 127 -0.50 -4.76 -12.20
CA VAL A 127 -1.96 -4.81 -12.44
C VAL A 127 -2.66 -3.56 -11.91
N GLY A 128 -3.89 -3.33 -12.38
CA GLY A 128 -4.74 -2.22 -11.97
C GLY A 128 -4.58 -0.96 -12.82
N ASP A 129 -5.37 0.07 -12.51
CA ASP A 129 -5.38 1.38 -13.22
C ASP A 129 -4.96 2.55 -12.32
N ARG A 130 -5.87 3.21 -11.61
CA ARG A 130 -5.53 4.31 -10.67
C ARG A 130 -4.97 3.81 -9.35
N VAL A 131 -5.33 2.60 -8.97
CA VAL A 131 -4.65 1.83 -7.94
C VAL A 131 -3.91 0.71 -8.65
N ARG A 132 -2.59 0.66 -8.49
CA ARG A 132 -1.74 -0.35 -9.12
C ARG A 132 -1.00 -1.18 -8.11
N TYR A 133 -0.69 -2.41 -8.50
CA TYR A 133 0.12 -3.31 -7.71
C TYR A 133 1.06 -4.16 -8.55
N HIS A 134 2.29 -4.38 -8.06
CA HIS A 134 3.15 -5.48 -8.51
C HIS A 134 3.81 -6.18 -7.33
N ILE A 135 4.24 -7.41 -7.56
CA ILE A 135 5.12 -8.15 -6.66
C ILE A 135 6.37 -8.56 -7.43
N LYS A 136 7.57 -8.25 -6.90
CA LYS A 136 8.84 -8.64 -7.53
C LYS A 136 9.47 -9.85 -6.84
N ALA A 137 10.41 -10.50 -7.52
CA ALA A 137 11.24 -11.54 -6.91
C ALA A 137 12.23 -10.95 -5.87
N GLY A 138 12.60 -11.74 -4.87
CA GLY A 138 13.63 -11.41 -3.87
C GLY A 138 13.09 -10.77 -2.58
N GLY A 139 14.00 -10.25 -1.75
CA GLY A 139 13.70 -9.73 -0.41
C GLY A 139 13.31 -8.26 -0.33
N HIS A 140 13.32 -7.73 0.90
CA HIS A 140 12.95 -6.34 1.24
C HIS A 140 13.92 -5.32 0.63
N SER A 141 13.56 -4.76 -0.53
CA SER A 141 14.41 -3.83 -1.26
C SER A 141 13.62 -3.05 -2.32
N ILE A 142 14.19 -1.94 -2.77
CA ILE A 142 13.77 -1.21 -3.97
C ILE A 142 14.83 -1.49 -5.05
N THR A 143 14.39 -1.90 -6.23
CA THR A 143 15.22 -2.35 -7.34
C THR A 143 14.88 -1.59 -8.62
N ALA A 144 15.67 -1.78 -9.67
CA ALA A 144 15.39 -1.21 -11.00
C ALA A 144 14.04 -1.67 -11.58
N VAL A 145 13.59 -2.89 -11.24
CA VAL A 145 12.27 -3.41 -11.67
C VAL A 145 11.14 -2.57 -11.06
N ASP A 146 11.24 -2.24 -9.77
CA ASP A 146 10.25 -1.39 -9.11
C ASP A 146 10.20 -0.02 -9.74
N TRP A 147 11.37 0.60 -9.94
CA TRP A 147 11.49 1.91 -10.57
C TRP A 147 10.93 1.94 -11.98
N GLN A 148 11.13 0.88 -12.78
CA GLN A 148 10.55 0.80 -14.11
C GLN A 148 9.02 0.87 -14.05
N HIS A 149 8.38 0.08 -13.18
CA HIS A 149 6.94 0.13 -13.01
C HIS A 149 6.43 1.48 -12.49
N TYR A 150 7.21 2.15 -11.63
CA TYR A 150 6.88 3.50 -11.15
C TYR A 150 6.95 4.54 -12.26
N TYR A 151 7.94 4.46 -13.15
CA TYR A 151 8.03 5.31 -14.33
C TYR A 151 6.89 5.04 -15.31
N ASP A 152 6.53 3.78 -15.53
CA ASP A 152 5.38 3.44 -16.40
C ASP A 152 4.06 3.96 -15.82
N CYS A 153 3.92 3.94 -14.48
CA CYS A 153 2.78 4.54 -13.78
C CYS A 153 2.71 6.06 -13.95
N ALA A 154 3.82 6.73 -13.68
CA ALA A 154 4.00 8.15 -13.89
C ALA A 154 3.64 8.56 -15.33
N ASP A 155 4.22 7.87 -16.31
CA ASP A 155 3.99 8.15 -17.73
C ASP A 155 2.53 8.00 -18.12
N ALA A 156 1.85 6.94 -17.68
CA ALA A 156 0.43 6.75 -17.94
C ALA A 156 -0.44 7.87 -17.34
N LEU A 157 -0.08 8.38 -16.16
CA LEU A 157 -0.81 9.44 -15.47
C LEU A 157 -0.63 10.82 -16.14
N TRP A 158 0.56 11.11 -16.68
CA TRP A 158 0.87 12.44 -17.24
C TRP A 158 0.75 12.53 -18.76
N LYS A 159 0.90 11.43 -19.51
CA LYS A 159 0.61 11.43 -20.97
C LYS A 159 -0.86 11.68 -21.26
N THR A 160 -1.77 11.27 -20.37
CA THR A 160 -3.20 11.53 -20.47
C THR A 160 -3.58 13.00 -20.25
N GLN A 161 -2.68 13.84 -19.72
CA GLN A 161 -2.95 15.27 -19.50
C GLN A 161 -2.55 16.18 -20.69
N LYS A 162 -1.95 15.64 -21.77
CA LYS A 162 -1.53 16.42 -22.96
C LYS A 162 -2.62 16.58 -24.05
N LYS A 163 -3.90 16.59 -23.67
CA LYS A 163 -5.00 16.92 -24.60
C LYS A 163 -5.67 18.21 -24.20
#